data_AF-X1H533-F1
#
_entry.id   AF-X1H533-F1
#
_cell.length_a   1.000
_cell.length_b   1.000
_cell.length_c   1.000
_cell.angle_alpha   90.00
_cell.angle_beta   90.00
_cell.angle_gamma   90.00
#
_symmetry.space_group_name_H-M   'P 1'
#
loop_
_entity.id
_entity.type
_entity.pdbx_description
1 polymer ?
#
loop_
_entity_poly.entity_id
_entity_poly.type
_entity_poly.pdbx_seq_one_letter_code
_entity_poly.pdbx_strand_id
1 'polypeptide(L)'
;AVESAQARLKRIPPGACTWQSDVERSNGIIEYELLEIDRWHSKSELVGKSTAWEYYFNRIRPNSYQQNRTPYQRMKRAGIPSKMAEQACFWTVTLLDDPKYKNLNFILPQSVNHVCKLD
;
A
#
# COMPACT_ATOMS: atom_id res chain seq x y z
N ALA A 1 -4.00 19.61 -5.52
CA ALA A 1 -4.26 18.16 -5.67
C ALA A 1 -4.88 17.54 -4.41
N VAL A 2 -4.42 17.86 -3.19
CA VAL A 2 -5.04 17.37 -1.95
C VAL A 2 -6.33 18.14 -1.61
N GLU A 3 -6.37 19.47 -1.79
CA GLU A 3 -7.58 20.28 -1.55
C GLU A 3 -8.75 19.91 -2.46
N SER A 4 -8.47 19.51 -3.71
CA SER A 4 -9.49 19.04 -4.66
C SER A 4 -10.12 17.70 -4.26
N ALA A 5 -9.49 16.93 -3.38
CA ALA A 5 -9.99 15.62 -2.95
C ALA A 5 -11.03 15.70 -1.82
N GLN A 6 -11.32 16.90 -1.28
CA GLN A 6 -12.23 17.13 -0.14
C GLN A 6 -11.96 16.19 1.05
N ALA A 7 -10.71 15.75 1.21
CA ALA A 7 -10.34 14.79 2.24
C ALA A 7 -10.41 15.46 3.62
N ARG A 8 -11.17 14.86 4.54
CA ARG A 8 -11.28 15.33 5.93
C ARG A 8 -10.50 14.41 6.86
N LEU A 9 -9.60 14.98 7.64
CA LEU A 9 -8.95 14.26 8.73
C LEU A 9 -9.99 13.83 9.76
N LYS A 10 -10.04 12.52 10.05
CA LYS A 10 -10.81 11.97 11.17
C LYS A 10 -9.84 11.26 12.12
N ARG A 11 -9.92 11.58 13.41
CA ARG A 11 -9.19 10.88 14.46
C ARG A 11 -10.08 9.78 15.04
N ILE A 12 -9.47 8.65 15.40
CA ILE A 12 -10.15 7.60 16.15
C ILE A 12 -10.28 8.08 17.61
N PRO A 13 -11.46 7.99 18.23
CA PRO A 13 -11.64 8.33 19.63
C PRO A 13 -10.77 7.46 20.56
N PRO A 14 -10.25 8.01 21.68
CA PRO A 14 -9.55 7.20 22.68
C PRO A 14 -10.41 6.01 23.15
N GLY A 15 -9.79 4.84 23.31
CA GLY A 15 -10.48 3.61 23.75
C GLY A 15 -11.28 2.88 22.68
N ALA A 16 -11.38 3.41 21.45
CA ALA A 16 -12.10 2.78 20.34
C ALA A 16 -11.20 1.82 19.52
N CYS A 17 -10.60 0.81 20.17
CA CYS A 17 -9.59 -0.06 19.56
C CYS A 17 -10.07 -0.82 18.31
N THR A 18 -11.37 -1.08 18.17
CA THR A 18 -11.94 -1.80 17.03
C THR A 18 -12.06 -0.96 15.77
N TRP A 19 -11.99 0.37 15.86
CA TRP A 19 -12.18 1.25 14.69
C TRP A 19 -11.01 1.21 13.70
N GLN A 20 -9.88 0.62 14.11
CA GLN A 20 -8.71 0.34 13.28
C GLN A 20 -8.50 -1.15 13.03
N SER A 21 -9.46 -2.03 13.36
CA SER A 21 -9.26 -3.48 13.26
C SER A 21 -8.85 -3.97 11.86
N ASP A 22 -9.36 -3.33 10.81
CA ASP A 22 -8.99 -3.65 9.42
C ASP A 22 -7.52 -3.29 9.11
N VAL A 23 -7.02 -2.20 9.70
CA VAL A 23 -5.63 -1.77 9.58
C VAL A 23 -4.74 -2.73 10.37
N GLU A 24 -5.08 -3.00 11.63
CA GLU A 24 -4.31 -3.92 12.48
C GLU A 24 -4.24 -5.33 11.89
N ARG A 25 -5.34 -5.80 11.29
CA ARG A 25 -5.34 -7.09 10.61
C ARG A 25 -4.46 -7.12 9.37
N SER A 26 -4.44 -6.03 8.60
CA SER A 26 -3.52 -5.91 7.46
C SER A 26 -2.06 -5.88 7.93
N ASN A 27 -1.77 -5.15 9.00
CA ASN A 27 -0.42 -5.09 9.60
C ASN A 27 0.06 -6.46 10.04
N GLY A 28 -0.76 -7.23 10.76
CA GLY A 28 -0.38 -8.58 11.18
C GLY A 28 -0.14 -9.54 10.00
N ILE A 29 -0.84 -9.36 8.88
CA ILE A 29 -0.58 -10.15 7.67
C ILE A 29 0.75 -9.73 7.02
N ILE A 30 1.06 -8.43 6.97
CA ILE A 30 2.35 -7.91 6.46
C ILE A 30 3.49 -8.46 7.31
N GLU A 31 3.38 -8.36 8.63
CA GLU A 31 4.39 -8.86 9.57
C GLU A 31 4.65 -10.34 9.33
N TYR A 32 3.60 -11.15 9.35
CA TYR A 32 3.71 -12.60 9.20
C TYR A 32 4.17 -13.04 7.79
N GLU A 33 3.59 -12.47 6.72
CA GLU A 33 3.84 -12.94 5.36
C GLU A 33 5.11 -12.34 4.73
N LEU A 34 5.54 -11.15 5.15
CA LEU A 34 6.68 -10.43 4.54
C LEU A 34 7.85 -10.26 5.51
N LEU A 35 7.62 -9.72 6.71
CA LEU A 35 8.70 -9.27 7.59
C LEU A 35 9.30 -10.39 8.46
N GLU A 36 8.50 -11.36 8.84
CA GLU A 36 8.93 -12.50 9.67
C GLU A 36 9.55 -13.64 8.84
N ILE A 37 9.07 -13.82 7.61
CA ILE A 37 9.50 -14.92 6.73
C ILE A 37 10.76 -14.54 5.96
N ASP A 38 10.81 -13.34 5.39
CA ASP A 38 11.84 -13.00 4.42
C ASP A 38 12.95 -12.14 5.03
N ARG A 39 14.20 -12.48 4.73
CA ARG A 39 15.37 -11.66 5.10
C ARG A 39 15.79 -10.85 3.89
N TRP A 40 16.30 -9.65 4.10
CA TRP A 40 16.85 -8.80 3.04
C TRP A 40 18.25 -8.32 3.44
N HIS A 41 19.08 -8.07 2.44
CA HIS A 41 20.49 -7.71 2.62
C HIS A 41 20.82 -6.31 2.08
N SER A 42 19.91 -5.71 1.32
CA SER A 42 19.98 -4.31 0.85
C SER A 42 18.61 -3.64 0.89
N LYS A 43 18.57 -2.30 0.80
CA LYS A 43 17.27 -1.60 0.73
C LYS A 43 16.62 -1.79 -0.64
N SER A 44 17.41 -1.93 -1.72
CA SER A 44 16.90 -2.35 -3.03
C SER A 44 16.12 -3.67 -2.94
N GLU A 45 16.65 -4.66 -2.23
CA GLU A 45 15.97 -5.95 -2.04
C GLU A 45 14.69 -5.80 -1.21
N LEU A 46 14.75 -5.03 -0.12
CA LEU A 46 13.57 -4.72 0.69
C LEU A 46 12.46 -4.06 -0.14
N VAL A 47 12.78 -3.05 -0.94
CA VAL A 47 11.79 -2.37 -1.79
C VAL A 47 11.25 -3.31 -2.86
N GLY A 48 12.11 -4.07 -3.54
CA GLY A 48 11.68 -5.03 -4.55
C GLY A 48 10.70 -6.06 -3.99
N LYS A 49 11.03 -6.67 -2.84
CA LYS A 49 10.19 -7.64 -2.15
C LYS A 49 8.87 -7.03 -1.66
N SER A 50 8.94 -5.86 -1.02
CA SER A 50 7.74 -5.21 -0.48
C SER A 50 6.79 -4.75 -1.60
N THR A 51 7.30 -4.18 -2.69
CA THR A 51 6.49 -3.79 -3.85
C THR A 51 5.85 -5.01 -4.52
N ALA A 52 6.57 -6.13 -4.66
CA ALA A 52 6.00 -7.37 -5.18
C ALA A 52 4.90 -7.92 -4.26
N TRP A 53 5.12 -7.87 -2.95
CA TRP A 53 4.16 -8.31 -1.95
C TRP A 53 2.90 -7.44 -1.94
N GLU A 54 3.02 -6.11 -2.00
CA GLU A 54 1.87 -5.19 -2.08
C GLU A 54 1.03 -5.45 -3.33
N TYR A 55 1.67 -5.69 -4.48
CA TYR A 55 0.96 -6.06 -5.70
C TYR A 55 0.22 -7.38 -5.53
N TYR A 56 0.87 -8.41 -4.98
CA TYR A 56 0.25 -9.69 -4.67
C TYR A 56 -0.97 -9.51 -3.75
N PHE A 57 -0.81 -8.79 -2.64
CA PHE A 57 -1.85 -8.58 -1.65
C PHE A 57 -3.06 -7.84 -2.26
N ASN A 58 -2.82 -6.80 -3.05
CA ASN A 58 -3.88 -5.96 -3.61
C ASN A 58 -4.56 -6.56 -4.84
N ARG A 59 -3.82 -7.27 -5.70
CA ARG A 59 -4.30 -7.72 -7.00
C ARG A 59 -4.68 -9.19 -7.04
N ILE A 60 -3.95 -10.05 -6.33
CA ILE A 60 -3.99 -11.51 -6.47
C ILE A 60 -4.66 -12.16 -5.27
N ARG A 61 -4.32 -11.76 -4.04
CA ARG A 61 -4.75 -12.42 -2.79
C ARG A 61 -6.23 -12.17 -2.47
N PRO A 62 -7.11 -13.19 -2.55
CA PRO A 62 -8.49 -13.04 -2.12
C PRO A 62 -8.59 -13.02 -0.58
N ASN A 63 -9.54 -12.25 -0.04
CA ASN A 63 -9.83 -12.25 1.40
C ASN A 63 -11.20 -12.89 1.65
N SER A 64 -11.22 -14.02 2.36
CA SER A 64 -12.45 -14.76 2.68
C SER A 64 -13.43 -13.96 3.51
N TYR A 65 -12.94 -13.16 4.47
CA TYR A 65 -13.77 -12.24 5.25
C TYR A 65 -14.42 -11.16 4.37
N GLN A 66 -13.85 -10.89 3.20
CA GLN A 66 -14.35 -9.93 2.22
C GLN A 66 -14.97 -10.62 0.99
N GLN A 67 -15.64 -11.76 1.22
CA GLN A 67 -16.36 -12.54 0.20
C GLN A 67 -15.44 -13.07 -0.91
N ASN A 68 -14.24 -13.52 -0.55
CA ASN A 68 -13.22 -14.04 -1.45
C ASN A 68 -12.83 -13.06 -2.57
N ARG A 69 -12.87 -11.76 -2.30
CA ARG A 69 -12.45 -10.72 -3.26
C ARG A 69 -11.12 -10.11 -2.89
N THR A 70 -10.36 -9.73 -3.91
CA THR A 70 -9.14 -8.94 -3.75
C THR A 70 -9.49 -7.47 -3.51
N PRO A 71 -8.60 -6.67 -2.89
CA PRO A 71 -8.76 -5.22 -2.78
C PRO A 71 -9.10 -4.57 -4.14
N TYR A 72 -8.41 -4.95 -5.21
CA TYR A 72 -8.72 -4.50 -6.57
C TYR A 72 -10.18 -4.74 -6.99
N GLN A 73 -10.69 -5.96 -6.77
CA GLN A 73 -12.08 -6.29 -7.11
C GLN A 73 -13.08 -5.50 -6.26
N ARG A 74 -12.76 -5.22 -4.99
CA ARG A 74 -13.58 -4.38 -4.10
C ARG A 74 -13.63 -2.93 -4.59
N MET A 75 -12.49 -2.37 -4.99
CA MET A 75 -12.41 -1.02 -5.57
C MET A 75 -13.29 -0.89 -6.81
N LYS A 76 -13.23 -1.86 -7.74
CA LYS A 76 -14.11 -1.87 -8.92
C LYS A 76 -15.58 -1.93 -8.55
N ARG A 77 -15.94 -2.75 -7.55
CA ARG A 77 -17.33 -2.84 -7.07
C ARG A 77 -17.81 -1.55 -6.41
N ALA A 78 -16.90 -0.80 -5.79
CA ALA A 78 -17.18 0.51 -5.22
C ALA A 78 -17.29 1.64 -6.27
N GLY A 79 -17.16 1.33 -7.56
CA GLY A 79 -17.27 2.30 -8.65
C GLY A 79 -15.97 3.05 -8.97
N ILE A 80 -14.82 2.61 -8.42
CA ILE A 80 -13.53 3.21 -8.77
C ILE A 80 -13.17 2.81 -10.21
N PRO A 81 -12.82 3.77 -11.09
CA PRO A 81 -12.44 3.47 -12.47
C PRO A 81 -11.30 2.45 -12.54
N SER A 82 -11.39 1.50 -13.47
CA SER A 82 -10.42 0.40 -13.59
C SER A 82 -8.97 0.87 -13.65
N LYS A 83 -8.68 1.94 -14.40
CA LYS A 83 -7.34 2.53 -14.50
C LYS A 83 -6.81 3.03 -13.16
N MET A 84 -7.65 3.67 -12.36
CA MET A 84 -7.29 4.18 -11.04
C MET A 84 -7.11 3.03 -10.03
N ALA A 85 -8.01 2.05 -10.04
CA ALA A 85 -7.90 0.87 -9.19
C ALA A 85 -6.63 0.05 -9.51
N GLU A 86 -6.25 -0.02 -10.78
CA GLU A 86 -5.03 -0.67 -11.23
C GLU A 86 -3.78 0.11 -10.79
N GLN A 87 -3.76 1.43 -11.00
CA GLN A 87 -2.68 2.29 -10.52
C GLN A 87 -2.47 2.20 -9.01
N ALA A 88 -3.55 2.10 -8.22
CA ALA A 88 -3.46 1.92 -6.77
C ALA A 88 -2.77 0.59 -6.38
N CYS A 89 -2.89 -0.46 -7.19
CA CYS A 89 -2.18 -1.73 -6.95
C CYS A 89 -0.70 -1.67 -7.31
N PHE A 90 -0.28 -0.65 -8.08
CA PHE A 90 1.10 -0.42 -8.49
C PHE A 90 1.78 0.69 -7.67
N TRP A 91 1.17 1.13 -6.57
CA TRP A 91 1.89 1.99 -5.64
C TRP A 91 3.09 1.23 -5.09
N THR A 92 4.24 1.89 -5.14
CA THR A 92 5.51 1.34 -4.68
C THR A 92 5.78 1.84 -3.27
N VAL A 93 6.44 0.99 -2.50
CA VAL A 93 6.94 1.35 -1.18
C VAL A 93 7.82 2.58 -1.30
N THR A 94 7.51 3.57 -0.48
CA THR A 94 8.25 4.83 -0.40
C THR A 94 9.14 4.81 0.83
N LEU A 95 10.45 5.00 0.63
CA LEU A 95 11.39 5.10 1.74
C LEU A 95 11.42 6.53 2.25
N LEU A 96 10.85 6.73 3.44
CA LEU A 96 10.74 8.05 4.07
C LEU A 96 12.10 8.64 4.46
N ASP A 97 13.09 7.78 4.70
CA ASP A 97 14.44 8.18 5.13
C ASP A 97 15.39 8.53 3.97
N ASP A 98 14.97 8.32 2.71
CA ASP A 98 15.78 8.65 1.56
C ASP A 98 15.81 10.20 1.37
N PRO A 99 17.01 10.83 1.35
CA PRO A 99 17.16 12.28 1.20
C PRO A 99 16.43 12.85 -0.02
N LYS A 100 16.24 12.04 -1.08
CA LYS A 100 15.53 12.40 -2.31
C LYS A 100 14.02 12.53 -2.10
N TYR A 101 13.45 11.86 -1.10
CA TYR A 101 12.02 11.82 -0.79
C TYR A 101 11.61 12.73 0.37
N LYS A 102 12.53 13.51 0.95
CA LYS A 102 12.18 14.60 1.88
C LYS A 102 11.20 15.61 1.27
N ASN A 103 11.03 15.62 -0.06
CA ASN A 103 10.08 16.44 -0.81
C ASN A 103 9.17 15.58 -1.71
N LEU A 104 8.42 14.63 -1.13
CA LEU A 104 7.47 13.78 -1.86
C LEU A 104 6.37 14.58 -2.56
N ASN A 105 6.35 14.52 -3.89
CA ASN A 105 5.24 14.96 -4.72
C ASN A 105 4.30 13.77 -5.00
N PHE A 106 3.22 13.65 -4.21
CA PHE A 106 2.20 12.57 -4.31
C PHE A 106 1.41 12.53 -5.63
N ILE A 107 1.72 13.40 -6.59
CA ILE A 107 0.99 13.57 -7.86
C ILE A 107 1.65 12.78 -9.00
N LEU A 108 2.92 12.38 -8.86
CA LEU A 108 3.62 11.69 -9.93
C LEU A 108 3.38 10.17 -9.85
N PRO A 109 2.84 9.53 -10.91
CA PRO A 109 2.93 8.09 -11.01
C PRO A 109 4.42 7.75 -11.00
N GLN A 110 4.86 6.97 -10.00
CA GLN A 110 6.23 6.48 -9.97
C GLN A 110 6.36 5.55 -11.17
N SER A 111 6.97 6.09 -12.22
CA SER A 111 7.23 5.42 -13.49
C SER A 111 7.96 4.11 -13.21
N VAL A 112 7.57 3.05 -13.92
CA VAL A 112 8.26 1.74 -13.93
C VAL A 112 9.75 1.87 -14.25
N ASN A 113 10.16 3.00 -14.87
CA ASN A 113 11.55 3.29 -15.24
C ASN A 113 12.32 4.11 -14.18
N HIS A 114 11.69 4.45 -13.05
CA HIS A 114 12.33 5.17 -11.94
C HIS A 114 12.29 4.30 -10.68
N VAL A 115 12.89 3.12 -10.77
CA VAL A 115 13.28 2.36 -9.58
C VAL A 115 14.32 3.22 -8.86
N CYS A 116 14.02 3.61 -7.62
CA CYS A 116 14.99 4.37 -6.86
C CYS A 116 16.26 3.52 -6.71
N LYS A 117 17.41 4.07 -7.11
CA LYS A 117 18.71 3.43 -6.85
C LYS A 117 18.98 3.55 -5.36
N LEU A 118 18.49 2.57 -4.64
CA LEU A 118 18.70 2.38 -3.23
C LEU A 118 19.91 1.49 -3.11
N ASP A 119 20.99 2.04 -2.55
CA ASP A 119 22.22 1.32 -2.18
C ASP A 119 22.77 0.28 -3.19
#